data_AF-A0A367KLX8-F1
#
_entry.id   AF-A0A367KLX8-F1
#
_cell.length_a   1.000
_cell.length_b   1.000
_cell.length_c   1.000
_cell.angle_alpha   90.00
_cell.angle_beta   90.00
_cell.angle_gamma   90.00
#
_symmetry.space_group_name_H-M   'P 1'
#
loop_
_entity.id
_entity.type
_entity.pdbx_description
1 polymer ?
#
loop_
_entity_poly.entity_id
_entity_poly.type
_entity_poly.pdbx_seq_one_letter_code
_entity_poly.pdbx_strand_id
1 'polypeptide(L)' 'MAEGLKVDPAIERWASLRENTHLYFAWNKRNTRRTLVWGLVVPVGLTVLAYATDRKWNFAASQTKEDMNNQRN' A
#
# COMPACT_ATOMS: atom_id res chain seq x y z
N MET A 1 11.16 2.31 -36.65
CA MET A 1 9.72 2.56 -36.40
C MET A 1 9.02 1.30 -36.88
N ALA A 2 8.34 0.55 -36.00
CA ALA A 2 7.81 -0.77 -36.33
C ALA A 2 6.87 -0.67 -37.56
N GLU A 3 7.31 -1.27 -38.67
CA GLU A 3 6.59 -1.25 -39.93
C GLU A 3 5.31 -2.09 -39.78
N GLY A 4 4.15 -1.42 -39.73
CA GLY A 4 2.83 -2.06 -39.62
C GLY A 4 1.96 -1.66 -38.42
N LEU A 5 2.48 -0.89 -37.45
CA LEU A 5 1.67 -0.42 -36.32
C LEU A 5 0.80 0.78 -36.73
N LYS A 6 -0.52 0.59 -36.73
CA LYS A 6 -1.47 1.71 -36.85
C LYS A 6 -1.52 2.46 -35.51
N VAL A 7 -1.00 3.68 -35.49
CA VAL A 7 -1.04 4.55 -34.31
C VAL A 7 -2.43 5.13 -34.16
N ASP A 8 -3.12 4.77 -33.08
CA ASP A 8 -4.39 5.39 -32.70
C ASP A 8 -4.13 6.63 -31.84
N PRO A 9 -4.50 7.84 -32.29
CA PRO A 9 -4.28 9.06 -31.51
C PRO A 9 -5.01 9.03 -30.15
N ALA A 10 -6.08 8.26 -29.99
CA ALA A 10 -6.77 8.13 -28.70
C ALA A 10 -5.93 7.36 -27.68
N ILE A 11 -5.25 6.29 -28.12
CA ILE A 11 -4.39 5.47 -27.26
C ILE A 11 -3.17 6.28 -26.82
N GLU A 12 -2.52 6.98 -27.75
CA GLU A 12 -1.37 7.84 -27.44
C GLU A 12 -1.72 8.97 -26.46
N ARG A 13 -2.92 9.56 -26.61
CA ARG A 13 -3.41 10.58 -25.68
C ARG A 13 -3.68 9.99 -24.30
N TRP A 14 -4.27 8.80 -24.20
CA TRP A 14 -4.50 8.16 -22.92
C TRP A 14 -3.19 7.79 -22.21
N ALA A 15 -2.23 7.23 -22.96
CA ALA A 15 -0.90 6.90 -22.45
C ALA A 15 -0.19 8.16 -21.93
N SER A 16 -0.15 9.23 -22.73
CA SER A 16 0.48 10.48 -22.34
C SER A 16 -0.19 11.15 -21.14
N LEU A 17 -1.52 11.08 -20.99
CA LEU A 17 -2.21 11.59 -19.79
C LEU A 17 -1.83 10.79 -18.53
N ARG A 18 -1.70 9.47 -18.64
CA ARG A 18 -1.33 8.60 -17.52
C ARG A 18 0.11 8.83 -17.08
N GLU A 19 1.03 8.96 -18.03
CA GLU A 19 2.44 9.21 -17.77
C GLU A 19 2.66 10.62 -17.18
N ASN A 20 1.92 11.61 -17.68
CA ASN A 20 2.02 13.00 -17.24
C ASN A 20 1.00 13.38 -16.14
N THR A 21 0.40 12.40 -15.45
CA THR A 21 -0.61 12.68 -14.41
C THR A 21 -0.09 13.59 -13.30
N HIS A 22 1.21 13.54 -13.01
CA HIS A 22 1.86 14.39 -12.01
C HIS A 22 1.83 15.89 -12.36
N LEU A 23 1.80 16.26 -13.64
CA LEU A 23 1.70 17.66 -14.08
C LEU A 23 0.34 18.27 -13.77
N TYR A 24 -0.71 17.44 -13.74
CA TYR A 24 -2.09 17.88 -13.52
C TYR A 24 -2.59 17.59 -12.09
N PHE A 25 -1.70 17.15 -11.20
CA PHE A 25 -2.05 16.84 -9.84
C PHE A 25 -2.33 18.12 -9.03
N ALA A 26 -3.40 18.10 -8.23
CA ALA A 26 -3.74 19.17 -7.31
C ALA A 26 -4.09 18.64 -5.92
N TRP A 27 -3.66 19.38 -4.90
CA TRP A 27 -4.05 19.15 -3.50
C TRP A 27 -5.46 19.68 -3.26
N ASN A 28 -6.43 18.77 -3.37
CA ASN A 28 -7.81 19.03 -2.97
C ASN A 28 -8.18 18.17 -1.75
N LYS A 29 -9.30 18.49 -1.09
CA LYS A 29 -9.74 17.79 0.12
C LYS A 29 -9.83 16.27 -0.06
N ARG A 30 -10.17 15.78 -1.25
CA ARG A 30 -10.27 14.35 -1.55
C ARG A 30 -8.89 13.71 -1.67
N ASN A 31 -7.98 14.30 -2.44
CA ASN A 31 -6.64 13.79 -2.69
C ASN A 31 -5.81 13.85 -1.41
N THR A 32 -5.83 14.96 -0.68
CA THR A 32 -5.09 15.10 0.59
C THR A 32 -5.51 14.03 1.60
N ARG A 33 -6.82 13.76 1.76
CA ARG A 33 -7.30 12.70 2.65
C ARG A 33 -6.79 11.32 2.22
N ARG A 34 -6.83 11.01 0.92
CA ARG A 34 -6.37 9.72 0.39
C ARG A 34 -4.86 9.54 0.60
N THR A 35 -4.08 10.57 0.28
CA THR A 35 -2.62 10.52 0.48
C THR A 35 -2.26 10.37 1.95
N LEU A 36 -2.94 11.07 2.86
CA LEU A 36 -2.67 10.95 4.29
C LEU A 36 -3.04 9.56 4.83
N VAL A 37 -4.20 9.03 4.43
CA VAL A 37 -4.63 7.70 4.89
C VAL A 37 -3.70 6.61 4.37
N TRP A 38 -3.47 6.56 3.06
CA TRP A 38 -2.70 5.46 2.45
C TRP A 38 -1.19 5.64 2.54
N GLY A 39 -0.71 6.89 2.54
CA GLY A 39 0.72 7.19 2.61
C GLY A 39 1.28 7.24 4.04
N LEU A 40 0.43 7.47 5.05
CA LEU A 40 0.88 7.62 6.43
C LEU A 40 0.10 6.73 7.40
N VAL A 41 -1.23 6.89 7.49
CA VAL A 41 -2.02 6.22 8.53
C VAL A 41 -1.92 4.70 8.42
N VAL A 42 -2.08 4.15 7.22
CA VAL A 42 -2.03 2.69 7.02
C VAL A 42 -0.63 2.12 7.29
N PRO A 43 0.47 2.64 6.70
CA PRO A 43 1.81 2.13 7.01
C PRO A 43 2.19 2.24 8.49
N VAL A 44 1.93 3.40 9.11
CA VAL A 44 2.24 3.61 10.53
C VAL A 44 1.37 2.71 11.42
N GLY A 45 0.06 2.64 11.15
CA GLY A 45 -0.85 1.80 11.91
C GLY A 45 -0.48 0.31 11.83
N LEU A 46 -0.16 -0.19 10.63
CA LEU A 46 0.31 -1.57 10.47
C LEU A 46 1.65 -1.80 11.17
N THR A 47 2.57 -0.84 11.12
CA THR A 47 3.87 -0.95 11.79
C THR A 47 3.71 -1.03 13.30
N VAL A 48 2.90 -0.15 13.89
CA VAL A 48 2.60 -0.17 15.33
C VAL A 48 1.94 -1.47 15.74
N LEU A 49 0.95 -1.94 14.97
CA LEU A 49 0.29 -3.23 15.23
C LEU A 49 1.28 -4.39 15.15
N ALA A 50 2.14 -4.42 14.13
CA ALA A 50 3.15 -5.45 13.96
C ALA A 50 4.13 -5.48 15.13
N TYR A 51 4.65 -4.34 15.58
CA TYR A 51 5.53 -4.29 16.76
C TYR A 51 4.81 -4.67 18.05
N ALA A 52 3.52 -4.33 18.19
CA ALA A 52 2.73 -4.69 19.37
C ALA A 52 2.36 -6.18 19.43
N THR A 53 2.28 -6.86 18.28
CA THR A 53 1.98 -8.29 18.18
C THR A 53 3.22 -9.15 17.92
N ASP A 54 4.38 -8.54 17.67
CA ASP A 54 5.63 -9.26 17.39
C ASP A 54 5.94 -10.22 18.52
N ARG A 55 6.13 -11.50 18.17
CA ARG A 55 6.46 -12.60 19.08
C ARG A 55 5.50 -12.77 20.26
N LYS A 56 4.35 -12.11 20.26
CA LYS A 56 3.36 -12.22 21.35
C LYS A 56 2.75 -13.62 21.38
N TRP A 57 2.55 -14.22 20.21
CA TRP A 57 1.94 -15.53 20.06
C TRP A 57 2.92 -16.52 19.44
N ASN A 58 3.07 -17.67 20.07
CA ASN A 58 3.80 -18.80 19.55
C ASN A 58 2.87 -20.01 19.46
N PHE A 59 2.53 -20.42 18.23
CA PHE A 59 1.62 -21.55 18.00
C PHE A 59 2.37 -22.88 17.85
N ALA A 60 3.70 -22.89 17.91
CA ALA A 60 4.47 -24.11 17.75
C ALA A 60 4.23 -25.04 18.95
N ALA A 61 3.58 -26.19 18.70
CA ALA A 61 3.24 -27.20 19.68
C ALA A 61 2.39 -26.72 20.88
N SER A 62 1.75 -25.54 20.79
CA SER A 62 0.88 -25.04 21.86
C SER A 62 -0.42 -25.84 21.93
N GLN A 63 -0.78 -26.38 23.10
CA GLN A 63 -2.04 -27.12 23.29
C GLN A 63 -3.05 -26.28 24.08
N THR A 64 -2.55 -25.42 24.97
CA THR A 64 -3.37 -24.54 25.82
C THR A 64 -3.06 -23.08 25.51
N LYS A 65 -3.99 -22.17 25.86
CA LYS A 65 -3.81 -20.71 25.73
C LYS A 65 -2.55 -20.19 26.45
N GLU A 66 -2.18 -20.84 27.54
CA GLU A 66 -0.99 -20.52 28.32
C GLU A 66 0.30 -20.80 27.53
N ASP A 67 0.35 -21.91 26.79
CA ASP A 67 1.46 -22.30 25.92
C ASP A 67 1.61 -21.35 24.72
N MET A 68 0.50 -20.75 24.26
CA MET A 68 0.47 -19.84 23.12
C MET A 68 1.05 -18.46 23.43
N ASN A 69 0.94 -18.01 24.67
CA ASN A 69 1.44 -16.71 25.09
C ASN A 69 2.94 -16.82 25.35
N ASN A 70 3.75 -16.14 24.56
CA ASN A 70 5.20 -16.21 24.69
C ASN A 70 5.64 -15.44 25.96
N GLN A 71 5.66 -16.13 27.10
CA GLN A 71 6.09 -15.60 28.39
C GLN A 71 7.62 -15.57 28.47
N ARG A 72 8.26 -14.66 27.74
CA ARG A 72 9.67 -14.33 27.98
C ARG A 72 9.74 -13.00 28.73
N ASN A 73 10.28 -13.08 29.95
CA ASN A 73 10.57 -12.00 30.89
C ASN A 73 11.30 -10.83 30.24
#